data_AF-A0A7Z9I6I5-F1
#
_entry.id   AF-A0A7Z9I6I5-F1
#
_cell.length_a   1.000
_cell.length_b   1.000
_cell.length_c   1.000
_cell.angle_alpha   90.00
_cell.angle_beta   90.00
_cell.angle_gamma   90.00
#
_symmetry.space_group_name_H-M   'P 1'
#
loop_
_entity.id
_entity.type
_entity.pdbx_description
1 polymer ?
#
loop_
_entity_poly.entity_id
_entity_poly.type
_entity_poly.pdbx_seq_one_letter_code
_entity_poly.pdbx_strand_id
1 'polypeptide(L)' 'MTTEFLDRNLALEAVRITEAAALSSSLHMGRGDEKAADQAAVNAMREFLNNLSISGTIII' A
#
# COMPACT_ATOMS: atom_id res chain seq x y z
N MET A 1 -16.90 -19.52 17.01
CA MET A 1 -15.77 -19.22 16.12
C MET A 1 -16.35 -18.73 14.82
N THR A 2 -16.54 -17.43 14.68
CA THR A 2 -16.96 -16.81 13.42
C THR A 2 -15.75 -16.82 12.50
N THR A 3 -15.85 -17.53 11.39
CA THR A 3 -14.86 -17.48 10.31
C THR A 3 -14.76 -16.02 9.87
N GLU A 4 -13.64 -15.37 10.15
CA GLU A 4 -13.39 -13.97 9.77
C GLU A 4 -13.35 -13.87 8.25
N PHE A 5 -14.49 -13.51 7.66
CA PHE A 5 -14.52 -13.11 6.27
C PHE A 5 -13.88 -11.73 6.17
N LEU A 6 -12.74 -11.65 5.47
CA LEU A 6 -12.17 -10.38 5.03
C LEU A 6 -13.25 -9.63 4.26
N ASP A 7 -13.56 -8.41 4.68
CA ASP A 7 -14.53 -7.58 3.95
C ASP A 7 -14.07 -7.46 2.50
N ARG A 8 -14.97 -7.78 1.56
CA ARG A 8 -14.68 -7.73 0.13
C ARG A 8 -14.16 -6.36 -0.30
N ASN A 9 -14.60 -5.30 0.38
CA ASN A 9 -14.08 -3.95 0.15
C ASN A 9 -12.62 -3.85 0.60
N LEU A 10 -12.27 -4.35 1.79
CA LEU A 10 -10.89 -4.32 2.29
C LEU A 10 -9.92 -5.07 1.34
N ALA A 11 -10.36 -6.20 0.78
CA ALA A 11 -9.58 -6.94 -0.21
C ALA A 11 -9.31 -6.10 -1.49
N LEU A 12 -10.33 -5.40 -1.99
CA LEU A 12 -10.20 -4.54 -3.17
C LEU A 12 -9.34 -3.31 -2.89
N GLU A 13 -9.48 -2.70 -1.71
CA GLU A 13 -8.64 -1.57 -1.32
C GLU A 13 -7.17 -1.98 -1.14
N ALA A 14 -6.89 -3.19 -0.65
CA ALA A 14 -5.54 -3.73 -0.59
C ALA A 14 -4.89 -3.82 -1.98
N VAL A 15 -5.64 -4.26 -3.00
CA VAL A 15 -5.14 -4.28 -4.39
C VAL A 15 -4.81 -2.86 -4.86
N ARG A 16 -5.70 -1.90 -4.63
CA ARG A 16 -5.46 -0.49 -5.02
C ARG A 16 -4.23 0.12 -4.34
N ILE A 17 -3.99 -0.21 -3.07
CA ILE A 17 -2.77 0.19 -2.35
C ILE A 17 -1.53 -0.28 -3.09
N THR A 18 -1.51 -1.56 -3.50
CA THR A 18 -0.35 -2.12 -4.20
C THR A 18 -0.14 -1.50 -5.58
N GLU A 19 -1.22 -1.20 -6.30
CA GLU A 19 -1.17 -0.50 -7.60
C GLU A 19 -0.61 0.91 -7.45
N ALA A 20 -1.07 1.69 -6.47
CA ALA A 20 -0.58 3.04 -6.21
C ALA A 20 0.90 3.05 -5.82
N ALA A 21 1.33 2.09 -5.00
CA ALA A 21 2.73 1.92 -4.61
C ALA A 21 3.63 1.59 -5.82
N ALA A 22 3.20 0.65 -6.66
CA ALA A 22 3.92 0.23 -7.86
C ALA A 22 4.02 1.36 -8.89
N LEU A 23 2.94 2.11 -9.11
CA LEU A 23 2.96 3.27 -10.01
C LEU A 23 3.92 4.35 -9.51
N SER A 24 3.91 4.65 -8.21
CA SER A 24 4.76 5.67 -7.62
C SER A 24 6.25 5.29 -7.70
N SER A 25 6.60 4.04 -7.41
CA SER A 25 7.98 3.56 -7.53
C SER A 25 8.45 3.45 -8.98
N SER A 26 7.54 3.16 -9.92
CA SER A 26 7.87 3.05 -11.35
C SER A 26 8.47 4.33 -11.93
N LEU A 27 8.11 5.50 -11.40
CA LEU A 27 8.67 6.79 -11.80
C LEU A 27 10.17 6.90 -11.52
N HIS A 28 10.70 6.08 -10.62
CA HIS A 28 12.11 6.04 -10.25
C HIS A 28 12.88 4.89 -10.92
N MET A 29 12.23 4.10 -11.77
CA MET A 29 12.84 2.96 -12.46
C MET A 29 14.03 3.40 -13.33
N GLY A 30 15.15 2.68 -13.21
CA GLY A 30 16.36 2.95 -13.99
C GLY A 30 17.17 4.19 -13.56
N ARG A 31 16.79 4.88 -12.49
CA ARG A 31 17.49 6.08 -12.01
C ARG A 31 18.66 5.82 -11.07
N GLY A 32 18.85 4.57 -10.64
CA GLY A 32 19.93 4.19 -9.70
C GLY A 32 19.73 4.71 -8.27
N ASP A 33 18.57 5.29 -7.95
CA ASP A 33 18.22 5.82 -6.64
C ASP A 33 17.16 4.95 -5.98
N GLU A 34 17.62 3.87 -5.33
CA GLU A 34 16.78 2.91 -4.61
C GLU A 34 15.96 3.58 -3.50
N LYS A 35 16.59 4.48 -2.72
CA LYS A 35 15.94 5.12 -1.57
C LYS A 35 14.80 6.02 -2.00
N ALA A 36 14.96 6.76 -3.10
CA ALA A 36 13.87 7.57 -3.63
C ALA A 36 12.71 6.71 -4.14
N ALA A 37 13.01 5.58 -4.80
CA ALA A 37 11.99 4.64 -5.26
C ALA A 37 11.20 4.01 -4.09
N ASP A 38 11.91 3.57 -3.06
CA ASP A 38 11.30 2.99 -1.85
C ASP A 38 10.45 4.03 -1.10
N GLN A 39 10.98 5.24 -0.90
CA GLN A 39 10.25 6.31 -0.25
C GLN A 39 8.97 6.69 -1.01
N ALA A 40 9.02 6.72 -2.34
CA ALA A 40 7.84 6.99 -3.17
C ALA A 40 6.76 5.90 -2.99
N ALA A 41 7.15 4.63 -2.95
CA ALA A 41 6.23 3.52 -2.69
C ALA A 41 5.61 3.59 -1.29
N VAL A 42 6.43 3.79 -0.26
CA VAL A 42 6.01 3.84 1.15
C VAL A 42 5.04 5.01 1.40
N ASN A 43 5.30 6.18 0.80
CA ASN A 43 4.42 7.34 0.93
C ASN A 43 3.03 7.03 0.35
N ALA A 44 2.98 6.49 -0.88
CA ALA A 44 1.73 6.13 -1.53
C ALA A 44 0.95 5.08 -0.73
N MET A 45 1.62 4.04 -0.22
CA MET A 45 0.99 3.03 0.63
C MET A 45 0.41 3.64 1.91
N ARG A 46 1.18 4.50 2.59
CA ARG A 46 0.74 5.13 3.84
C ARG A 46 -0.44 6.07 3.65
N GLU A 47 -0.45 6.87 2.57
CA GLU A 47 -1.58 7.73 2.25
C GLU A 47 -2.88 6.94 2.04
N PHE A 48 -2.82 5.85 1.27
CA PHE A 48 -4.00 5.00 1.07
C PHE A 48 -4.42 4.27 2.35
N LEU A 49 -3.49 3.69 3.10
CA LEU A 49 -3.80 3.00 4.36
C LEU A 49 -4.51 3.92 5.36
N ASN A 50 -4.10 5.20 5.44
CA ASN A 50 -4.73 6.19 6.30
C ASN A 50 -6.16 6.56 5.87
N ASN A 51 -6.53 6.30 4.61
CA ASN A 51 -7.88 6.54 4.09
C ASN A 51 -8.82 5.34 4.34
N LEU A 52 -8.32 4.21 4.82
CA LEU A 52 -9.13 3.03 5.13
C LEU A 52 -9.75 3.14 6.52
N SER A 53 -11.02 2.76 6.63
CA SER A 53 -11.73 2.64 7.92
C SER A 53 -11.32 1.38 8.67
N ILE A 54 -10.03 1.29 9.04
CA ILE A 54 -9.44 0.16 9.77
C ILE A 54 -8.71 0.63 11.04
N SER A 55 -8.64 -0.23 12.04
CA SER A 55 -7.74 -0.09 13.19
C SER A 55 -6.59 -1.09 13.04
N GLY A 56 -5.68 -0.82 12.09
CA GLY A 56 -4.56 -1.69 11.77
C GLY A 56 -3.25 -1.30 12.48
N THR A 57 -2.40 -2.29 12.75
CA THR A 57 -1.04 -2.09 13.26
C THR A 57 -0.04 -2.65 12.25
N ILE A 58 0.96 -1.85 11.85
CA ILE A 58 2.05 -2.31 11.01
C ILE A 58 3.05 -3.11 11.85
N ILE A 59 3.31 -4.36 11.47
CA ILE A 59 4.24 -5.26 12.17
C ILE A 59 5.50 -5.59 11.37
N ILE A 60 5.55 -5.22 10.08
CA ILE A 60 6.67 -5.40 9.15
C ILE A 60 6.83 -4.11 8.35
#